data_AF-A0A662M9G5-F1
#
_entry.id   AF-A0A662M9G5-F1
#
_cell.length_a   1.000
_cell.length_b   1.000
_cell.length_c   1.000
_cell.angle_alpha   90.00
_cell.angle_beta   90.00
_cell.angle_gamma   90.00
#
_symmetry.space_group_name_H-M   'P 1'
#
loop_
_entity.id
_entity.type
_entity.pdbx_description
1 polymer ?
#
loop_
_entity_poly.entity_id
_entity_poly.type
_entity_poly.pdbx_seq_one_letter_code
_entity_poly.pdbx_strand_id
1 'polypeptide(L)' 'MRCKMGHRITSTLGRMQILPVKIENGLAFSVFKESGAITSLSNAEGFVFIPEDVDLIDRGDDVEVYMIRD' A
#
# COMPACT_ATOMS: atom_id res chain seq x y z
N MET A 1 9.43 0.67 7.32
CA MET A 1 10.29 1.30 6.28
C MET A 1 9.61 2.53 5.73
N ARG A 2 10.31 3.64 5.49
CA ARG A 2 9.74 4.80 4.80
C ARG A 2 10.19 4.84 3.35
N CYS A 3 9.25 5.02 2.44
CA CYS A 3 9.54 5.22 1.03
C CYS A 3 8.44 6.03 0.35
N LYS A 4 8.61 6.28 -0.94
CA LYS A 4 7.69 7.08 -1.74
C LYS A 4 6.68 6.19 -2.46
N MET A 5 5.43 6.62 -2.52
CA MET A 5 4.40 5.92 -3.29
C MET A 5 4.71 6.02 -4.80
N GLY A 6 4.70 4.88 -5.49
CA GLY A 6 5.05 4.79 -6.91
C GLY A 6 3.93 5.19 -7.87
N HIS A 7 2.68 5.23 -7.39
CA HIS A 7 1.50 5.62 -8.16
C HIS A 7 0.37 6.15 -7.28
N ARG A 8 -0.55 6.89 -7.90
CA ARG A 8 -1.74 7.41 -7.24
C ARG A 8 -2.68 6.28 -6.78
N ILE A 9 -3.16 6.38 -5.53
CA ILE A 9 -4.19 5.51 -4.94
C ILE A 9 -5.32 6.38 -4.42
N THR A 10 -6.56 5.96 -4.67
CA THR A 10 -7.75 6.51 -4.02
C THR A 10 -8.26 5.55 -2.96
N SER A 11 -8.67 6.07 -1.81
CA SER A 11 -9.24 5.33 -0.71
C SER A 11 -10.66 5.81 -0.37
N THR A 12 -11.38 5.06 0.45
CA THR A 12 -12.75 5.39 0.87
C THR A 12 -12.71 6.01 2.26
N LEU A 13 -13.22 7.24 2.40
CA LEU A 13 -13.32 7.92 3.68
C LEU A 13 -14.18 7.13 4.68
N GLY A 14 -13.85 7.27 5.97
CA GLY A 14 -14.52 6.60 7.09
C GLY A 14 -14.15 5.13 7.24
N ARG A 15 -13.10 4.66 6.57
CA ARG A 15 -12.58 3.29 6.71
C ARG A 15 -11.07 3.28 6.73
N MET A 16 -10.49 2.76 7.80
CA MET A 16 -9.08 2.39 7.80
C MET A 16 -8.86 1.24 6.81
N GLN A 17 -7.88 1.37 5.93
CA GLN A 17 -7.54 0.35 4.95
C GLN A 17 -6.12 -0.16 5.15
N ILE A 18 -5.93 -1.44 4.88
CA ILE A 18 -4.62 -2.06 4.76
C ILE A 18 -4.36 -2.24 3.28
N LEU A 19 -3.35 -1.56 2.74
CA LEU A 19 -2.95 -1.64 1.34
C LEU A 19 -1.70 -2.52 1.24
N PRO A 20 -1.80 -3.77 0.75
CA PRO A 20 -0.62 -4.59 0.48
C PRO A 20 0.23 -3.94 -0.61
N VAL A 21 1.55 -3.91 -0.41
CA VAL A 21 2.52 -3.30 -1.33
C VAL A 21 3.70 -4.21 -1.61
N LYS A 22 4.30 -4.01 -2.79
CA LYS A 22 5.64 -4.48 -3.16
C LYS A 22 6.57 -3.27 -3.27
N ILE A 23 7.88 -3.48 -3.08
CA ILE A 23 8.88 -2.42 -3.25
C ILE A 23 9.60 -2.62 -4.57
N GLU A 24 9.51 -1.63 -5.47
CA GLU A 24 10.22 -1.64 -6.75
C GLU A 24 11.07 -0.38 -6.87
N ASN A 25 12.39 -0.54 -7.04
CA ASN A 25 13.34 0.58 -7.14
C ASN A 25 13.21 1.60 -5.98
N GLY A 26 12.93 1.10 -4.77
CA GLY A 26 12.75 1.95 -3.57
C GLY A 26 11.41 2.68 -3.48
N LEU A 27 10.44 2.36 -4.35
CA LEU A 27 9.08 2.92 -4.32
C LEU A 27 8.06 1.84 -3.93
N ALA A 28 7.02 2.23 -3.20
CA ALA A 28 5.90 1.34 -2.87
C ALA A 28 4.88 1.28 -4.00
N PHE A 29 4.46 0.08 -4.39
CA PHE A 29 3.37 -0.14 -5.35
C PHE A 29 2.33 -1.07 -4.75
N SER A 30 1.05 -0.68 -4.81
CA SER A 30 -0.07 -1.55 -4.46
C SER A 30 0.00 -2.88 -5.22
N VAL A 31 -0.36 -3.95 -4.52
CA VAL A 31 -0.51 -5.28 -5.12
C VAL A 31 -1.99 -5.51 -5.40
N PHE A 32 -2.36 -5.51 -6.68
CA PHE A 32 -3.71 -5.87 -7.11
C PHE A 32 -3.74 -7.31 -7.63
N LYS A 33 -4.60 -8.16 -7.07
CA LYS A 33 -4.99 -9.43 -7.71
C LYS A 33 -6.49 -9.68 -7.60
N GLU A 34 -7.07 -10.04 -8.73
CA GLU A 34 -8.50 -10.28 -8.96
C GLU A 34 -9.09 -11.44 -8.12
N SER A 35 -8.26 -12.32 -7.56
CA SER A 35 -8.71 -13.56 -6.91
C SER A 35 -8.86 -13.49 -5.37
N GLY A 36 -8.61 -12.34 -4.74
CA GLY A 36 -8.95 -12.11 -3.33
C GLY A 36 -7.83 -11.56 -2.44
N ALA A 37 -8.22 -11.14 -1.24
CA ALA A 37 -7.35 -10.46 -0.26
C ALA A 37 -6.14 -11.31 0.16
N ILE A 38 -6.31 -12.63 0.35
CA ILE A 38 -5.23 -13.54 0.77
C ILE A 38 -4.16 -13.66 -0.31
N THR A 39 -4.57 -13.85 -1.57
CA THR A 39 -3.63 -13.98 -2.71
C THR A 39 -2.83 -12.69 -2.91
N SER A 40 -3.46 -11.53 -2.71
CA SER A 40 -2.79 -10.24 -2.81
C SER A 40 -1.73 -10.08 -1.71
N LEU A 41 -2.06 -10.46 -0.46
CA LEU A 41 -1.12 -10.42 0.65
C LEU A 41 0.06 -11.39 0.48
N SER A 42 -0.17 -12.58 -0.06
CA SER A 42 0.90 -13.58 -0.30
C SER A 42 1.98 -13.12 -1.28
N ASN A 43 1.68 -12.14 -2.14
CA ASN A 43 2.63 -11.55 -3.09
C ASN A 43 3.18 -10.19 -2.63
N ALA A 44 2.75 -9.70 -1.46
CA ALA A 44 3.20 -8.44 -0.92
C ALA A 44 4.49 -8.61 -0.10
N GLU A 45 5.34 -7.60 -0.16
CA GLU A 45 6.52 -7.50 0.70
C GLU A 45 6.20 -6.78 2.01
N GLY A 46 5.18 -5.91 1.98
CA GLY A 46 4.68 -5.19 3.12
C GLY A 46 3.27 -4.68 2.92
N PHE A 47 2.82 -3.81 3.82
CA PHE A 47 1.56 -3.09 3.67
C PHE A 47 1.66 -1.67 4.23
N VAL A 48 0.78 -0.79 3.76
CA VAL A 48 0.60 0.57 4.23
C VAL A 48 -0.77 0.66 4.91
N PHE A 49 -0.83 1.29 6.08
CA PHE A 49 -2.11 1.71 6.66
C PHE A 49 -2.54 3.02 6.02
N ILE A 50 -3.76 3.04 5.46
CA ILE A 50 -4.41 4.26 5.00
C ILE A 50 -5.42 4.66 6.08
N PRO A 51 -5.23 5.80 6.76
CA PRO A 51 -6.18 6.32 7.74
C PRO A 51 -7.56 6.57 7.14
N GLU A 52 -8.59 6.59 7.98
CA GLU A 52 -9.97 6.76 7.54
C GLU A 52 -10.29 8.16 6.98
N ASP A 53 -9.46 9.16 7.27
CA ASP A 53 -9.56 10.55 6.83
C ASP A 53 -8.68 10.85 5.59
N VAL A 54 -8.03 9.84 5.01
CA VAL A 54 -7.21 9.95 3.80
C VAL A 54 -7.94 9.31 2.63
N ASP A 55 -8.33 10.12 1.64
CA ASP A 55 -8.97 9.65 0.40
C ASP A 55 -8.01 9.54 -0.79
N LEU A 56 -6.80 10.10 -0.67
CA LEU A 56 -5.82 10.18 -1.74
C LEU A 56 -4.40 10.01 -1.19
N ILE A 57 -3.63 9.14 -1.84
CA ILE A 57 -2.18 9.12 -1.77
C ILE A 57 -1.69 9.31 -3.19
N ASP A 58 -0.95 10.38 -3.45
CA ASP A 58 -0.41 10.66 -4.78
C ASP A 58 0.96 10.01 -4.98
N ARG A 59 1.38 9.92 -6.24
CA ARG A 59 2.73 9.49 -6.58
C ARG A 59 3.75 10.46 -5.97
N GLY A 60 4.70 9.93 -5.22
CA GLY A 60 5.74 10.71 -4.54
C GLY A 60 5.39 11.14 -3.12
N ASP A 61 4.22 10.77 -2.61
CA ASP A 61 3.91 10.93 -1.19
C ASP A 61 4.73 9.95 -0.36
N ASP A 62 5.17 10.38 0.83
CA ASP A 62 5.82 9.49 1.78
C ASP A 62 4.80 8.54 2.40
N VAL A 63 5.14 7.26 2.43
CA VAL A 63 4.33 6.23 3.08
C VAL A 63 5.18 5.43 4.05
N GLU A 64 4.55 4.97 5.13
CA GLU A 64 5.12 4.00 6.05
C GLU A 64 4.71 2.59 5.64
N VAL A 65 5.70 1.79 5.28
CA VAL A 65 5.55 0.38 4.91
C VAL A 65 5.92 -0.51 6.08
N TYR A 66 4.97 -1.35 6.48
CA TYR A 66 5.15 -2.41 7.46
C TYR A 66 5.52 -3.69 6.71
N MET A 67 6.77 -4.13 6.83
CA MET A 67 7.28 -5.30 6.12
C MET A 67 6.68 -6.59 6.69
N ILE A 68 6.32 -7.54 5.82
CA ILE A 68 5.78 -8.85 6.21
C ILE A 68 6.90 -9.88 6.37
N ARG A 69 7.99 -9.72 5.62
CA ARG A 69 9.17 -10.59 5.64
C ARG A 69 10.42 -9.75 5.87
N ASP A 70 11.38 -10.31 6.60
CA ASP A 70 12.68 -9.71 6.88
C ASP A 70 13.60 -9.69 5.64
#